data_AF-M0E3G2-F1
#
_entry.id   AF-M0E3G2-F1
#
_cell.length_a   1.000
_cell.length_b   1.000
_cell.length_c   1.000
_cell.angle_alpha   90.00
_cell.angle_beta   90.00
_cell.angle_gamma   90.00
#
_symmetry.space_group_name_H-M   'P 1'
#
loop_
_entity.id
_entity.type
_entity.pdbx_description
1 polymer ?
#
loop_
_entity_poly.entity_id
_entity_poly.type
_entity_poly.pdbx_seq_one_letter_code
_entity_poly.pdbx_strand_id
1 'polypeptide(L)'
;MGQKHAKDSELVQSRIETLVNKSKEAQDLNEDLADIEKKRERASNKNDAFRDLKNKISETREQHQKLDTWSDYASRMDLEIPKDNISNLESDVERELRSLTSKGWDDFDDATAVRDVITKFENHRERFRELTSTVRETVQDDVTEELDSVDRTLTLLQIPDIGDNEAYETCRNYQYFLNKLADGKPRDDITPEKWESHHDKFHELSIDLGDDLTGDAKDVIWSLLEDETVTLAEIDEAVLDDLKTFKEFSRRLSIQFTTNP
;
A
#
# COMPACT_ATOMS: atom_id res chain seq x y z
N MET A 1 81.00 14.28 55.82
CA MET A 1 80.13 13.32 55.09
C MET A 1 78.63 13.47 55.42
N GLY A 2 78.21 13.92 56.61
CA GLY A 2 76.79 14.03 56.98
C GLY A 2 75.91 15.02 56.20
N GLN A 3 76.44 16.18 55.77
CA GLN A 3 75.66 17.20 55.03
C GLN A 3 75.31 16.81 53.59
N LYS A 4 76.10 15.94 52.95
CA LYS A 4 75.85 15.48 51.57
C LYS A 4 74.73 14.43 51.55
N HIS A 5 74.76 13.50 52.50
CA HIS A 5 73.70 12.50 52.66
C HIS A 5 72.34 13.11 53.05
N ALA A 6 72.31 14.19 53.85
CA ALA A 6 71.07 14.89 54.18
C ALA A 6 70.44 15.57 52.95
N LYS A 7 71.25 16.26 52.12
CA LYS A 7 70.78 16.87 50.86
C LYS A 7 70.31 15.84 49.83
N ASP A 8 71.03 14.72 49.71
CA ASP A 8 70.65 13.64 48.80
C ASP A 8 69.34 12.96 49.28
N SER A 9 69.12 12.85 50.60
CA SER A 9 67.88 12.32 51.19
C SER A 9 66.68 13.24 50.96
N GLU A 10 66.82 14.55 51.13
CA GLU A 10 65.76 15.54 50.86
C GLU A 10 65.39 15.55 49.37
N LEU A 11 66.38 15.44 48.48
CA LEU A 11 66.14 15.37 47.03
C LEU A 11 65.38 14.09 46.63
N VAL A 12 65.72 12.96 47.24
CA VAL A 12 65.01 11.68 47.03
C VAL A 12 63.58 11.77 47.53
N GLN A 13 63.36 12.37 48.71
CA GLN A 13 62.02 12.53 49.28
C GLN A 13 61.13 13.44 48.43
N SER A 14 61.65 14.58 47.97
CA SER A 14 60.92 15.47 47.04
C SER A 14 60.58 14.79 45.71
N ARG A 15 61.46 13.91 45.20
CA ARG A 15 61.19 13.09 44.01
C ARG A 15 60.11 12.04 44.26
N ILE A 16 60.12 11.39 45.43
CA ILE A 16 59.08 10.42 45.82
C ILE A 16 57.72 11.12 45.92
N GLU A 17 57.65 12.29 46.55
CA GLU A 17 56.40 13.08 46.63
C GLU A 17 55.89 13.49 45.25
N THR A 18 56.79 13.90 44.36
CA THR A 18 56.45 14.21 42.96
C THR A 18 55.90 12.98 42.22
N LEU A 19 56.52 11.81 42.41
CA LEU A 19 56.07 10.56 41.79
C LEU A 19 54.70 10.11 42.32
N VAL A 20 54.47 10.26 43.63
CA VAL A 20 53.17 9.95 44.25
C VAL A 20 52.07 10.86 43.71
N ASN A 21 52.34 12.17 43.58
CA ASN A 21 51.37 13.11 43.01
C ASN A 21 51.05 12.80 41.55
N LYS A 22 52.08 12.53 40.72
CA LYS A 22 51.87 12.11 39.33
C LYS A 22 51.12 10.79 39.21
N SER A 23 51.34 9.85 40.13
CA SER A 23 50.59 8.59 40.16
C SER A 23 49.11 8.80 40.45
N LYS A 24 48.76 9.78 41.31
CA LYS A 24 47.37 10.16 41.57
C LYS A 24 46.75 10.83 40.35
N GLU A 25 47.44 11.80 39.74
CA GLU A 25 46.99 12.45 38.50
C GLU A 25 46.75 11.42 37.38
N ALA A 26 47.63 10.41 37.24
CA ALA A 26 47.45 9.34 36.27
C ALA A 26 46.25 8.44 36.57
N GLN A 27 45.93 8.24 37.85
CA GLN A 27 44.74 7.49 38.25
C GLN A 27 43.46 8.29 37.95
N ASP A 28 43.41 9.56 38.32
CA ASP A 28 42.27 10.46 38.07
C ASP A 28 42.00 10.56 36.55
N LEU A 29 43.05 10.72 35.73
CA LEU A 29 42.93 10.74 34.28
C LEU A 29 42.40 9.42 33.70
N ASN A 30 42.73 8.28 34.32
CA ASN A 30 42.25 6.98 33.87
C ASN A 30 40.76 6.78 34.22
N GLU A 31 40.32 7.29 35.36
CA GLU A 31 38.90 7.32 35.75
C GLU A 31 38.09 8.25 34.80
N ASP A 32 38.62 9.44 34.50
CA ASP A 32 38.02 10.36 33.52
C ASP A 32 37.91 9.74 32.13
N LEU A 33 38.94 9.00 31.68
CA LEU A 33 38.94 8.32 30.39
C LEU A 33 37.85 7.25 30.32
N ALA A 34 37.69 6.44 31.37
CA ALA A 34 36.63 5.43 31.44
C ALA A 34 35.23 6.04 31.37
N ASP A 35 35.02 7.20 32.00
CA ASP A 35 33.74 7.92 31.94
C ASP A 35 33.47 8.55 30.57
N ILE A 36 34.51 9.06 29.91
CA ILE A 36 34.42 9.54 28.52
C ILE A 36 34.06 8.40 27.57
N GLU A 37 34.68 7.22 27.71
CA GLU A 37 34.39 6.04 26.89
C GLU A 37 32.93 5.59 27.06
N LYS A 38 32.42 5.51 28.29
CA LYS A 38 31.00 5.20 28.55
C LYS A 38 30.05 6.21 27.93
N LYS A 39 30.37 7.52 28.02
CA LYS A 39 29.56 8.57 27.38
C LYS A 39 29.54 8.40 25.86
N ARG A 40 30.69 8.08 25.26
CA ARG A 40 30.82 7.82 23.82
C ARG A 40 30.02 6.59 23.39
N GLU A 41 30.07 5.51 24.16
CA GLU A 41 29.30 4.29 23.89
C GLU A 41 27.78 4.56 23.95
N ARG A 42 27.31 5.25 24.99
CA ARG A 42 25.89 5.65 25.11
C ARG A 42 25.44 6.51 23.94
N ALA A 43 26.25 7.48 23.52
CA ALA A 43 25.96 8.32 22.37
C ALA A 43 25.92 7.51 21.06
N SER A 44 26.83 6.54 20.88
CA SER A 44 26.82 5.64 19.73
C SER A 44 25.53 4.81 19.67
N ASN A 45 25.17 4.16 20.77
CA ASN A 45 23.96 3.34 20.86
C ASN A 45 22.68 4.14 20.57
N LYS A 46 22.63 5.38 21.04
CA LYS A 46 21.52 6.30 20.79
C LYS A 46 21.46 6.75 19.32
N ASN A 47 22.60 7.02 18.70
CA ASN A 47 22.67 7.35 17.27
C ASN A 47 22.24 6.20 16.37
N ASP A 48 22.60 4.96 16.73
CA ASP A 48 22.14 3.78 16.00
C ASP A 48 20.62 3.62 16.13
N ALA A 49 20.05 3.83 17.33
CA ALA A 49 18.60 3.82 17.52
C ALA A 49 17.89 4.91 16.67
N PHE A 50 18.47 6.11 16.53
CA PHE A 50 17.90 7.14 15.65
C PHE A 50 17.97 6.75 14.17
N ARG A 51 19.02 6.03 13.75
CA ARG A 51 19.11 5.49 12.38
C ARG A 51 17.99 4.49 12.12
N ASP A 52 17.72 3.60 13.08
CA ASP A 52 16.64 2.64 12.99
C ASP A 52 15.27 3.33 12.98
N LEU A 53 15.06 4.34 13.83
CA LEU A 53 13.84 5.15 13.84
C LEU A 53 13.59 5.79 12.48
N LYS A 54 14.61 6.38 11.84
CA LYS A 54 14.49 6.95 10.50
C LYS A 54 14.02 5.91 9.47
N ASN A 55 14.58 4.69 9.52
CA ASN A 55 14.17 3.61 8.65
C ASN A 55 12.69 3.24 8.89
N LYS A 56 12.25 3.15 10.15
CA LYS A 56 10.87 2.82 10.51
C LYS A 56 9.85 3.87 10.10
N ILE A 57 10.20 5.15 10.22
CA ILE A 57 9.39 6.25 9.69
C ILE A 57 9.24 6.11 8.17
N SER A 58 10.33 5.73 7.48
CA SER A 58 10.33 5.57 6.02
C SER A 58 9.48 4.38 5.58
N GLU A 59 9.59 3.24 6.26
CA GLU A 59 8.73 2.06 6.04
C GLU A 59 7.25 2.37 6.31
N THR A 60 6.95 3.14 7.37
CA THR A 60 5.58 3.55 7.70
C THR A 60 4.99 4.43 6.60
N ARG A 61 5.79 5.38 6.09
CA ARG A 61 5.41 6.23 4.96
C ARG A 61 5.15 5.41 3.69
N GLU A 62 5.98 4.42 3.40
CA GLU A 62 5.77 3.54 2.24
C GLU A 62 4.46 2.76 2.34
N GLN A 63 4.10 2.26 3.53
CA GLN A 63 2.80 1.59 3.72
C GLN A 63 1.63 2.56 3.61
N HIS A 64 1.76 3.78 4.15
CA HIS A 64 0.75 4.82 3.98
C HIS A 64 0.53 5.17 2.51
N GLN A 65 1.60 5.30 1.70
CA GLN A 65 1.49 5.54 0.25
C GLN A 65 0.74 4.42 -0.49
N LYS A 66 0.93 3.17 -0.08
CA LYS A 66 0.17 2.03 -0.66
C LYS A 66 -1.32 2.14 -0.31
N LEU A 67 -1.64 2.45 0.95
CA LEU A 67 -3.03 2.69 1.36
C LEU A 67 -3.65 3.85 0.58
N ASP A 68 -2.92 4.94 0.40
CA ASP A 68 -3.38 6.13 -0.32
C ASP A 68 -3.73 5.80 -1.77
N THR A 69 -2.88 5.02 -2.46
CA THR A 69 -3.16 4.54 -3.82
C THR A 69 -4.44 3.70 -3.90
N TRP A 70 -4.63 2.74 -2.98
CA TRP A 70 -5.85 1.93 -2.95
C TRP A 70 -7.09 2.73 -2.55
N SER A 71 -6.93 3.75 -1.70
CA SER A 71 -8.01 4.65 -1.30
C SER A 71 -8.44 5.59 -2.44
N ASP A 72 -7.52 5.98 -3.33
CA ASP A 72 -7.84 6.74 -4.54
C ASP A 72 -8.66 5.87 -5.52
N TYR A 73 -8.25 4.62 -5.76
CA TYR A 73 -9.09 3.67 -6.51
C TYR A 73 -10.50 3.56 -5.94
N ALA A 74 -10.59 3.24 -4.64
CA ALA A 74 -11.88 3.11 -3.97
C ALA A 74 -12.73 4.39 -4.04
N SER A 75 -12.10 5.57 -3.99
CA SER A 75 -12.83 6.84 -4.10
C SER A 75 -13.39 7.09 -5.49
N ARG A 76 -12.68 6.70 -6.56
CA ARG A 76 -13.15 6.84 -7.94
C ARG A 76 -14.20 5.80 -8.33
N MET A 77 -14.13 4.64 -7.69
CA MET A 77 -15.16 3.58 -7.78
C MET A 77 -16.36 3.83 -6.86
N ASP A 78 -16.39 4.94 -6.11
CA ASP A 78 -17.43 5.27 -5.12
C ASP A 78 -17.66 4.17 -4.04
N LEU A 79 -16.58 3.47 -3.66
CA LEU A 79 -16.64 2.38 -2.69
C LEU A 79 -16.60 2.86 -1.24
N GLU A 80 -17.35 2.18 -0.39
CA GLU A 80 -17.35 2.44 1.05
C GLU A 80 -16.09 1.85 1.71
N ILE A 81 -15.21 2.73 2.17
CA ILE A 81 -13.97 2.38 2.89
C ILE A 81 -13.96 3.01 4.28
N PRO A 82 -13.18 2.48 5.25
CA PRO A 82 -13.16 2.99 6.62
C PRO A 82 -12.38 4.31 6.76
N LYS A 83 -12.86 5.39 6.13
CA LYS A 83 -12.21 6.73 6.05
C LYS A 83 -11.85 7.28 7.43
N ASP A 84 -12.74 7.12 8.42
CA ASP A 84 -12.49 7.58 9.79
C ASP A 84 -11.31 6.85 10.44
N ASN A 85 -11.17 5.54 10.22
CA ASN A 85 -10.06 4.77 10.77
C ASN A 85 -8.72 5.17 10.14
N ILE A 86 -8.73 5.45 8.83
CA ILE A 86 -7.57 5.94 8.09
C ILE A 86 -7.15 7.32 8.63
N SER A 87 -8.08 8.28 8.69
CA SER A 87 -7.82 9.64 9.16
C SER A 87 -7.34 9.69 10.63
N ASN A 88 -7.91 8.85 11.49
CA ASN A 88 -7.47 8.73 12.87
C ASN A 88 -6.02 8.21 12.97
N LEU A 89 -5.65 7.23 12.15
CA LEU A 89 -4.29 6.70 12.13
C LEU A 89 -3.27 7.71 11.56
N GLU A 90 -3.65 8.44 10.51
CA GLU A 90 -2.83 9.54 9.98
C GLU A 90 -2.59 10.63 11.02
N SER A 91 -3.65 11.02 11.75
CA SER A 91 -3.58 12.00 12.84
C SER A 91 -2.67 11.52 13.99
N ASP A 92 -2.72 10.22 14.32
CA ASP A 92 -1.82 9.61 15.30
C ASP A 92 -0.36 9.72 14.87
N VAL A 93 -0.05 9.36 13.62
CA VAL A 93 1.31 9.43 13.07
C VAL A 93 1.80 10.88 12.99
N GLU A 94 0.95 11.81 12.55
CA GLU A 94 1.30 13.21 12.47
C GLU A 94 1.63 13.79 13.86
N ARG A 95 0.83 13.43 14.87
CA ARG A 95 1.08 13.81 16.26
C ARG A 95 2.42 13.26 16.78
N GLU A 96 2.75 12.01 16.48
CA GLU A 96 4.05 11.43 16.86
C GLU A 96 5.21 12.11 16.11
N LEU A 97 5.08 12.39 14.82
CA LEU A 97 6.08 13.14 14.06
C LEU A 97 6.29 14.57 14.57
N ARG A 98 5.21 15.28 14.93
CA ARG A 98 5.28 16.60 15.57
C ARG A 98 5.97 16.54 16.92
N SER A 99 5.66 15.53 17.74
CA SER A 99 6.33 15.29 19.01
C SER A 99 7.84 15.06 18.81
N LEU A 100 8.22 14.25 17.82
CA LEU A 100 9.63 13.98 17.49
C LEU A 100 10.37 15.23 17.01
N THR A 101 9.77 15.99 16.09
CA THR A 101 10.40 17.19 15.53
C THR A 101 10.52 18.33 16.53
N SER A 102 9.70 18.32 17.59
CA SER A 102 9.81 19.27 18.71
C SER A 102 10.94 18.96 19.70
N LYS A 103 11.52 17.74 19.63
CA LYS A 103 12.57 17.27 20.52
C LYS A 103 13.94 17.31 19.85
N GLY A 104 14.94 17.80 20.57
CA GLY A 104 16.35 17.71 20.21
C GLY A 104 16.95 16.35 20.59
N TRP A 105 18.20 16.10 20.18
CA TRP A 105 18.91 14.87 20.53
C TRP A 105 19.00 14.70 22.06
N ASP A 106 19.30 15.77 22.80
CA ASP A 106 19.46 15.74 24.26
C ASP A 106 18.16 15.45 25.04
N ASP A 107 16.98 15.63 24.43
CA ASP A 107 15.68 15.37 25.07
C ASP A 107 15.34 13.88 25.21
N PHE A 108 16.19 13.01 24.65
CA PHE A 108 16.08 11.55 24.78
C PHE A 108 17.12 11.05 25.77
N ASP A 109 16.69 10.52 26.92
CA ASP A 109 17.59 10.10 27.99
C ASP A 109 18.62 9.06 27.52
N ASP A 110 18.19 8.11 26.70
CA ASP A 110 19.01 7.03 26.19
C ASP A 110 18.46 6.43 24.88
N ALA A 111 19.08 5.33 24.44
CA ALA A 111 18.60 4.57 23.29
C ALA A 111 17.25 3.87 23.53
N THR A 112 16.85 3.61 24.77
CA THR A 112 15.58 2.97 25.13
C THR A 112 14.41 3.89 24.81
N ALA A 113 14.52 5.18 25.17
CA ALA A 113 13.52 6.18 24.82
C ALA A 113 13.27 6.28 23.31
N VAL A 114 14.34 6.14 22.50
CA VAL A 114 14.22 6.11 21.03
C VAL A 114 13.58 4.81 20.54
N ARG A 115 13.86 3.67 21.19
CA ARG A 115 13.27 2.37 20.86
C ARG A 115 11.77 2.31 21.15
N ASP A 116 11.29 2.99 22.18
CA ASP A 116 9.84 3.07 22.45
C ASP A 116 9.10 3.75 21.29
N VAL A 117 9.71 4.79 20.71
CA VAL A 117 9.18 5.45 19.51
C VAL A 117 9.22 4.50 18.30
N ILE A 118 10.30 3.75 18.12
CA ILE A 118 10.39 2.74 17.06
C ILE A 118 9.22 1.77 17.12
N THR A 119 8.90 1.23 18.31
CA THR A 119 7.77 0.31 18.51
C THR A 119 6.43 0.96 18.12
N LYS A 120 6.24 2.26 18.40
CA LYS A 120 5.04 2.96 17.95
C LYS A 120 4.94 3.03 16.43
N PHE A 121 6.02 3.38 15.74
CA PHE A 121 6.03 3.39 14.27
C PHE A 121 5.82 2.01 13.67
N GLU A 122 6.35 0.95 14.28
CA GLU A 122 6.05 -0.42 13.87
C GLU A 122 4.55 -0.75 13.99
N ASN A 123 3.91 -0.33 15.08
CA ASN A 123 2.46 -0.48 15.25
C ASN A 123 1.66 0.32 14.22
N HIS A 124 2.06 1.57 13.93
CA HIS A 124 1.43 2.38 12.89
C HIS A 124 1.56 1.74 11.51
N ARG A 125 2.76 1.24 11.18
CA ARG A 125 3.04 0.54 9.92
C ARG A 125 2.14 -0.70 9.76
N GLU A 126 1.97 -1.49 10.81
CA GLU A 126 1.11 -2.68 10.74
C GLU A 126 -0.36 -2.30 10.56
N ARG A 127 -0.86 -1.30 11.30
CA ARG A 127 -2.24 -0.81 11.12
C ARG A 127 -2.49 -0.26 9.72
N PHE A 128 -1.52 0.46 9.12
CA PHE A 128 -1.64 0.88 7.72
C PHE A 128 -1.70 -0.31 6.77
N ARG A 129 -0.92 -1.36 7.02
CA ARG A 129 -0.93 -2.59 6.22
C ARG A 129 -2.26 -3.34 6.30
N GLU A 130 -2.84 -3.43 7.50
CA GLU A 130 -4.18 -4.00 7.72
C GLU A 130 -5.24 -3.23 6.93
N LEU A 131 -5.29 -1.91 7.10
CA LEU A 131 -6.21 -1.05 6.35
C LEU A 131 -5.99 -1.14 4.84
N THR A 132 -4.74 -1.20 4.38
CA THR A 132 -4.42 -1.38 2.95
C THR A 132 -5.01 -2.68 2.43
N SER A 133 -4.97 -3.75 3.24
CA SER A 133 -5.48 -5.06 2.82
C SER A 133 -7.00 -5.03 2.73
N THR A 134 -7.68 -4.42 3.71
CA THR A 134 -9.14 -4.21 3.68
C THR A 134 -9.57 -3.37 2.47
N VAL A 135 -8.98 -2.20 2.25
CA VAL A 135 -9.35 -1.34 1.11
C VAL A 135 -9.06 -2.03 -0.23
N ARG A 136 -7.93 -2.73 -0.33
CA ARG A 136 -7.60 -3.51 -1.52
C ARG A 136 -8.63 -4.60 -1.80
N GLU A 137 -9.03 -5.36 -0.78
CA GLU A 137 -10.04 -6.42 -0.93
C GLU A 137 -11.37 -5.84 -1.43
N THR A 138 -11.83 -4.72 -0.87
CA THR A 138 -13.03 -4.01 -1.35
C THR A 138 -12.92 -3.62 -2.83
N VAL A 139 -11.78 -3.06 -3.25
CA VAL A 139 -11.54 -2.72 -4.66
C VAL A 139 -11.49 -3.97 -5.54
N GLN A 140 -10.88 -5.07 -5.07
CA GLN A 140 -10.76 -6.31 -5.84
C GLN A 140 -12.11 -7.01 -6.05
N ASP A 141 -13.00 -6.94 -5.06
CA ASP A 141 -14.36 -7.49 -5.16
C ASP A 141 -15.15 -6.76 -6.26
N ASP A 142 -15.14 -5.42 -6.23
CA ASP A 142 -15.79 -4.58 -7.25
C ASP A 142 -15.21 -4.79 -8.66
N VAL A 143 -13.87 -4.82 -8.76
CA VAL A 143 -13.17 -5.11 -10.02
C VAL A 143 -13.55 -6.50 -10.60
N THR A 144 -13.87 -7.47 -9.75
CA THR A 144 -14.26 -8.81 -10.19
C THR A 144 -15.66 -8.80 -10.80
N GLU A 145 -16.58 -8.04 -10.24
CA GLU A 145 -17.92 -7.83 -10.81
C GLU A 145 -17.85 -7.11 -12.16
N GLU A 146 -17.03 -6.05 -12.23
CA GLU A 146 -16.80 -5.29 -13.46
C GLU A 146 -16.15 -6.14 -14.57
N LEU A 147 -15.23 -7.04 -14.20
CA LEU A 147 -14.64 -8.01 -15.14
C LEU A 147 -15.69 -8.88 -15.81
N ASP A 148 -16.74 -9.31 -15.08
CA ASP A 148 -17.80 -10.12 -15.64
C ASP A 148 -18.65 -9.33 -16.66
N SER A 149 -18.84 -8.02 -16.47
CA SER A 149 -19.52 -7.12 -17.42
C SER A 149 -18.68 -6.91 -18.69
N VAL A 150 -17.39 -6.62 -18.55
CA VAL A 150 -16.46 -6.48 -19.68
C VAL A 150 -16.36 -7.79 -20.47
N ASP A 151 -16.27 -8.92 -19.76
CA ASP A 151 -16.23 -10.24 -20.37
C ASP A 151 -17.48 -10.49 -21.21
N ARG A 152 -18.67 -10.18 -20.67
CA ARG A 152 -19.97 -10.26 -21.37
C ARG A 152 -19.96 -9.47 -22.66
N THR A 153 -19.58 -8.20 -22.58
CA THR A 153 -19.47 -7.32 -23.75
C THR A 153 -18.50 -7.88 -24.79
N LEU A 154 -17.31 -8.34 -24.38
CA LEU A 154 -16.33 -8.96 -25.29
C LEU A 154 -16.85 -10.18 -26.04
N THR A 155 -17.74 -10.96 -25.42
CA THR A 155 -18.35 -12.14 -26.05
C THR A 155 -19.46 -11.75 -27.02
N LEU A 156 -20.21 -10.69 -26.73
CA LEU A 156 -21.19 -10.15 -27.68
C LEU A 156 -20.51 -9.58 -28.94
N LEU A 157 -19.38 -8.91 -28.78
CA LEU A 157 -18.54 -8.41 -29.89
C LEU A 157 -17.91 -9.52 -30.75
N GLN A 158 -18.07 -10.81 -30.39
CA GLN A 158 -17.67 -11.93 -31.24
C GLN A 158 -18.76 -12.33 -32.25
N ILE A 159 -20.00 -11.88 -32.07
CA ILE A 159 -21.05 -12.07 -33.07
C ILE A 159 -20.68 -11.24 -34.31
N PRO A 160 -20.72 -11.82 -35.52
CA PRO A 160 -20.60 -11.04 -36.75
C PRO A 160 -21.56 -9.85 -36.74
N ASP A 161 -21.09 -8.71 -37.25
CA ASP A 161 -21.89 -7.49 -37.43
C ASP A 161 -22.32 -6.76 -36.14
N ILE A 162 -21.88 -7.22 -34.95
CA ILE A 162 -22.05 -6.50 -33.68
C ILE A 162 -20.78 -5.74 -33.30
N GLY A 163 -20.95 -4.44 -33.08
CA GLY A 163 -19.91 -3.51 -32.70
C GLY A 163 -18.81 -3.37 -33.76
N ASP A 164 -17.75 -2.65 -33.39
CA ASP A 164 -16.61 -2.42 -34.26
C ASP A 164 -15.29 -2.78 -33.56
N ASN A 165 -14.19 -2.62 -34.31
CA ASN A 165 -12.86 -2.89 -33.77
C ASN A 165 -12.47 -1.92 -32.63
N GLU A 166 -13.04 -0.70 -32.60
CA GLU A 166 -12.77 0.27 -31.55
C GLU A 166 -13.43 -0.14 -30.23
N ALA A 167 -14.67 -0.63 -30.27
CA ALA A 167 -15.36 -1.22 -29.13
C ALA A 167 -14.60 -2.43 -28.59
N TYR A 168 -14.13 -3.32 -29.49
CA TYR A 168 -13.32 -4.47 -29.10
C TYR A 168 -12.01 -4.07 -28.41
N GLU A 169 -11.27 -3.11 -28.98
CA GLU A 169 -10.02 -2.62 -28.38
C GLU A 169 -10.26 -1.93 -27.03
N THR A 170 -11.35 -1.16 -26.90
CA THR A 170 -11.73 -0.50 -25.65
C THR A 170 -11.97 -1.52 -24.55
N CYS A 171 -12.78 -2.56 -24.82
CA CYS A 171 -13.04 -3.63 -23.87
C CYS A 171 -11.75 -4.39 -23.50
N ARG A 172 -10.89 -4.72 -24.47
CA ARG A 172 -9.63 -5.43 -24.20
C ARG A 172 -8.66 -4.62 -23.34
N ASN A 173 -8.58 -3.32 -23.59
CA ASN A 173 -7.75 -2.42 -22.79
C ASN A 173 -8.27 -2.31 -21.36
N TYR A 174 -9.59 -2.15 -21.19
CA TYR A 174 -10.16 -2.07 -19.85
C TYR A 174 -10.05 -3.40 -19.08
N GLN A 175 -10.33 -4.54 -19.74
CA GLN A 175 -10.11 -5.87 -19.19
C GLN A 175 -8.67 -6.08 -18.71
N TYR A 176 -7.67 -5.57 -19.43
CA TYR A 176 -6.28 -5.62 -18.99
C TYR A 176 -6.06 -4.86 -17.68
N PHE A 177 -6.63 -3.66 -17.54
CA PHE A 177 -6.53 -2.87 -16.30
C PHE A 177 -7.19 -3.58 -15.12
N LEU A 178 -8.41 -4.07 -15.31
CA LEU A 178 -9.14 -4.77 -14.27
C LEU A 178 -8.40 -6.03 -13.79
N ASN A 179 -7.86 -6.85 -14.72
CA ASN A 179 -7.04 -8.00 -14.33
C ASN A 179 -5.81 -7.62 -13.48
N LYS A 180 -5.19 -6.46 -13.74
CA LYS A 180 -4.05 -5.98 -12.92
C LYS A 180 -4.46 -5.53 -11.54
N LEU A 181 -5.65 -4.96 -11.40
CA LEU A 181 -6.20 -4.61 -10.09
C LEU A 181 -6.63 -5.86 -9.32
N ALA A 182 -7.27 -6.82 -9.99
CA ALA A 182 -7.63 -8.12 -9.42
C ALA A 182 -6.40 -8.89 -8.90
N ASP A 183 -5.26 -8.81 -9.58
CA ASP A 183 -3.98 -9.39 -9.12
C ASP A 183 -3.40 -8.73 -7.84
N GLY A 184 -3.96 -7.59 -7.41
CA GLY A 184 -3.54 -6.86 -6.20
C GLY A 184 -2.16 -6.22 -6.30
N LYS A 185 -1.63 -6.09 -7.52
CA LYS A 185 -0.29 -5.56 -7.82
C LYS A 185 -0.34 -4.62 -9.03
N PRO A 186 -1.03 -3.46 -8.90
CA PRO A 186 -0.96 -2.44 -9.93
C PRO A 186 0.49 -2.04 -10.14
N ARG A 187 0.94 -2.11 -11.40
CA ARG A 187 2.25 -1.60 -11.84
C ARG A 187 2.13 -0.09 -12.06
N ASP A 188 3.26 0.60 -12.25
CA ASP A 188 3.29 2.05 -12.48
C ASP A 188 2.41 2.53 -13.66
N ASP A 189 2.09 1.64 -14.61
CA ASP A 189 1.18 1.93 -15.73
C ASP A 189 -0.31 1.84 -15.38
N ILE A 190 -0.65 1.25 -14.22
CA ILE A 190 -2.00 1.06 -13.71
C ILE A 190 -2.21 2.06 -12.57
N THR A 191 -2.66 3.26 -12.94
CA THR A 191 -2.97 4.36 -11.99
C THR A 191 -4.47 4.60 -11.89
N PRO A 192 -4.97 5.17 -10.78
CA PRO A 192 -6.38 5.52 -10.62
C PRO A 192 -6.95 6.37 -11.76
N GLU A 193 -6.19 7.36 -12.27
CA GLU A 193 -6.62 8.21 -13.38
C GLU A 193 -6.78 7.43 -14.68
N LYS A 194 -5.87 6.49 -14.94
CA LYS A 194 -5.93 5.68 -16.16
C LYS A 194 -7.07 4.67 -16.06
N TRP A 195 -7.27 4.08 -14.88
CA TRP A 195 -8.44 3.24 -14.65
C TRP A 195 -9.72 4.00 -14.94
N GLU A 196 -9.91 5.20 -14.36
CA GLU A 196 -11.09 6.05 -14.57
C GLU A 196 -11.27 6.37 -16.06
N SER A 197 -10.20 6.75 -16.77
CA SER A 197 -10.29 6.99 -18.22
C SER A 197 -10.68 5.75 -19.04
N HIS A 198 -10.31 4.54 -18.61
CA HIS A 198 -10.69 3.30 -19.30
C HIS A 198 -12.10 2.83 -18.92
N HIS A 199 -12.48 3.02 -17.66
CA HIS A 199 -13.83 2.83 -17.16
C HIS A 199 -14.81 3.72 -17.93
N ASP A 200 -14.58 5.02 -18.00
CA ASP A 200 -15.48 5.95 -18.68
C ASP A 200 -15.64 5.60 -20.16
N LYS A 201 -14.52 5.29 -20.84
CA LYS A 201 -14.58 4.85 -22.24
C LYS A 201 -15.39 3.59 -22.44
N PHE A 202 -15.31 2.64 -21.50
CA PHE A 202 -16.07 1.40 -21.56
C PHE A 202 -17.56 1.65 -21.32
N HIS A 203 -17.93 2.40 -20.29
CA HIS A 203 -19.34 2.70 -19.99
C HIS A 203 -19.98 3.70 -20.97
N GLU A 204 -19.19 4.48 -21.70
CA GLU A 204 -19.66 5.32 -22.81
C GLU A 204 -19.71 4.58 -24.15
N LEU A 205 -19.35 3.28 -24.20
CA LEU A 205 -19.44 2.51 -25.43
C LEU A 205 -20.87 2.44 -25.95
N SER A 206 -21.05 2.91 -27.17
CA SER A 206 -22.26 2.68 -27.95
C SER A 206 -22.02 1.49 -28.87
N ILE A 207 -22.63 0.35 -28.57
CA ILE A 207 -22.48 -0.87 -29.38
C ILE A 207 -23.58 -0.89 -30.45
N ASP A 208 -23.18 -0.86 -31.71
CA ASP A 208 -24.09 -1.09 -32.83
C ASP A 208 -24.43 -2.59 -32.91
N LEU A 209 -25.71 -2.94 -32.92
CA LEU A 209 -26.19 -4.32 -33.03
C LEU A 209 -26.39 -4.76 -34.49
N GLY A 210 -26.08 -3.89 -35.46
CA GLY A 210 -26.27 -4.15 -36.87
C GLY A 210 -27.75 -4.17 -37.28
N ASP A 211 -28.01 -4.24 -38.58
CA ASP A 211 -29.38 -4.21 -39.14
C ASP A 211 -29.99 -5.61 -39.31
N ASP A 212 -29.16 -6.66 -39.33
CA ASP A 212 -29.55 -8.01 -39.74
C ASP A 212 -30.17 -8.86 -38.61
N LEU A 213 -30.17 -8.37 -37.37
CA LEU A 213 -30.84 -9.01 -36.22
C LEU A 213 -32.31 -8.59 -36.12
N THR A 214 -33.19 -9.53 -35.77
CA THR A 214 -34.57 -9.23 -35.38
C THR A 214 -34.63 -8.31 -34.15
N GLY A 215 -35.76 -7.60 -33.99
CA GLY A 215 -35.99 -6.75 -32.82
C GLY A 215 -35.87 -7.52 -31.51
N ASP A 216 -36.47 -8.72 -31.44
CA ASP A 216 -36.44 -9.56 -30.25
C ASP A 216 -35.00 -10.03 -29.90
N ALA A 217 -34.16 -10.32 -30.90
CA ALA A 217 -32.75 -10.64 -30.68
C ALA A 217 -31.94 -9.42 -30.19
N LYS A 218 -32.25 -8.22 -30.71
CA LYS A 218 -31.65 -6.96 -30.24
C LYS A 218 -32.04 -6.65 -28.79
N ASP A 219 -33.29 -6.87 -28.43
CA ASP A 219 -33.78 -6.65 -27.06
C ASP A 219 -33.08 -7.58 -26.07
N VAL A 220 -32.90 -8.87 -26.42
CA VAL A 220 -32.12 -9.83 -25.60
C VAL A 220 -30.66 -9.38 -25.43
N ILE A 221 -30.03 -8.88 -26.49
CA ILE A 221 -28.64 -8.41 -26.41
C ILE A 221 -28.55 -7.13 -25.56
N TRP A 222 -29.50 -6.21 -25.68
CA TRP A 222 -29.58 -5.03 -24.82
C TRP A 222 -29.72 -5.40 -23.35
N SER A 223 -30.64 -6.32 -23.01
CA SER A 223 -30.77 -6.82 -21.64
C SER A 223 -29.45 -7.42 -21.13
N LEU A 224 -28.70 -8.16 -21.95
CA LEU A 224 -27.39 -8.68 -21.55
C LEU A 224 -26.32 -7.61 -21.37
N LEU A 225 -26.36 -6.52 -22.15
CA LEU A 225 -25.47 -5.36 -22.03
C LEU A 225 -25.81 -4.50 -20.81
N GLU A 226 -27.07 -4.46 -20.39
CA GLU A 226 -27.55 -3.76 -19.20
C GLU A 226 -27.47 -4.63 -17.92
N ASP A 227 -26.74 -5.74 -17.98
CA ASP A 227 -26.57 -6.70 -16.87
C ASP A 227 -27.90 -7.29 -16.35
N GLU A 228 -28.94 -7.32 -17.20
CA GLU A 228 -30.23 -7.92 -16.88
C GLU A 228 -30.21 -9.45 -17.03
N THR A 229 -31.08 -10.11 -16.27
CA THR A 229 -31.24 -11.57 -16.36
C THR A 229 -32.14 -11.92 -17.55
N VAL A 230 -31.57 -12.57 -18.57
CA VAL A 230 -32.34 -13.15 -19.68
C VAL A 230 -32.64 -14.63 -19.40
N THR A 231 -33.91 -15.01 -19.53
CA THR A 231 -34.39 -16.37 -19.32
C THR A 231 -34.60 -17.11 -20.65
N LEU A 232 -34.57 -18.46 -20.60
CA LEU A 232 -34.84 -19.29 -21.78
C LEU A 232 -36.25 -19.12 -22.36
N ALA A 233 -37.19 -18.53 -21.61
CA ALA A 233 -38.54 -18.27 -22.09
C ALA A 233 -38.60 -17.04 -23.02
N GLU A 234 -37.63 -16.14 -22.93
CA GLU A 234 -37.49 -14.93 -23.75
C GLU A 234 -36.70 -15.19 -25.05
N ILE A 235 -36.23 -16.42 -25.24
CA ILE A 235 -35.41 -16.82 -26.38
C ILE A 235 -36.19 -17.85 -27.20
N ASP A 236 -36.82 -17.40 -28.28
CA ASP A 236 -37.53 -18.28 -29.20
C ASP A 236 -36.63 -18.83 -30.32
N GLU A 237 -37.19 -19.68 -31.19
CA GLU A 237 -36.44 -20.30 -32.29
C GLU A 237 -35.95 -19.26 -33.32
N ALA A 238 -36.63 -18.10 -33.47
CA ALA A 238 -36.20 -17.04 -34.37
C ALA A 238 -35.02 -16.24 -33.78
N VAL A 239 -35.05 -15.92 -32.48
CA VAL A 239 -33.93 -15.31 -31.76
C VAL A 239 -32.71 -16.24 -31.78
N LEU A 240 -32.91 -17.55 -31.54
CA LEU A 240 -31.82 -18.53 -31.68
C LEU A 240 -31.29 -18.61 -33.11
N ASP A 241 -32.16 -18.45 -34.11
CA ASP A 241 -31.81 -18.48 -35.53
C ASP A 241 -30.93 -17.31 -35.96
N ASP A 242 -31.18 -16.13 -35.41
CA ASP A 242 -30.33 -14.96 -35.63
C ASP A 242 -29.00 -15.09 -34.87
N LEU A 243 -29.06 -15.66 -33.66
CA LEU A 243 -27.89 -15.96 -32.83
C LEU A 243 -27.18 -17.27 -33.24
N LYS A 244 -27.54 -17.92 -34.36
CA LYS A 244 -27.11 -19.29 -34.74
C LYS A 244 -25.61 -19.50 -34.94
N THR A 245 -24.78 -18.45 -34.89
CA THR A 245 -23.31 -18.60 -34.94
C THR A 245 -22.69 -18.99 -33.58
N PHE A 246 -23.50 -19.12 -32.53
CA PHE A 246 -23.03 -18.77 -31.18
C PHE A 246 -23.01 -19.95 -30.21
N LYS A 247 -22.17 -20.96 -30.52
CA LYS A 247 -21.85 -22.05 -29.58
C LYS A 247 -21.27 -21.52 -28.25
N GLU A 248 -20.70 -20.31 -28.26
CA GLU A 248 -20.18 -19.60 -27.09
C GLU A 248 -21.24 -18.84 -26.27
N PHE A 249 -22.37 -18.40 -26.83
CA PHE A 249 -23.48 -17.75 -26.10
C PHE A 249 -24.17 -18.71 -25.16
N SER A 250 -24.34 -19.95 -25.63
CA SER A 250 -24.94 -21.02 -24.84
C SER A 250 -24.19 -21.30 -23.53
N ARG A 251 -22.92 -20.92 -23.42
CA ARG A 251 -22.12 -21.06 -22.18
C ARG A 251 -22.40 -19.97 -21.15
N ARG A 252 -23.03 -18.87 -21.54
CA ARG A 252 -23.29 -17.69 -20.69
C ARG A 252 -24.77 -17.43 -20.43
N LEU A 253 -25.66 -18.22 -21.04
CA LEU A 253 -27.04 -18.32 -20.57
C LEU A 253 -27.06 -18.94 -19.17
N SER A 254 -27.26 -18.10 -18.15
CA SER A 254 -27.56 -18.54 -16.80
C SER A 254 -28.97 -19.13 -16.78
N ILE A 255 -29.08 -20.45 -16.82
CA ILE A 255 -30.36 -21.15 -16.68
C ILE A 255 -30.83 -21.01 -15.22
N GLN A 256 -31.71 -20.06 -14.94
CA GLN A 256 -32.50 -20.07 -13.70
C GLN A 256 -33.85 -20.74 -13.96
N PHE A 257 -34.03 -21.95 -13.43
CA PHE A 257 -35.35 -22.57 -13.36
C PHE A 257 -36.17 -21.85 -12.31
N THR A 258 -37.11 -21.00 -12.73
CA THR A 258 -38.18 -20.54 -11.84
C THR A 258 -39.16 -21.70 -11.65
N THR A 259 -39.01 -22.41 -10.54
CA THR A 259 -40.09 -23.26 -10.02
C THR A 259 -41.15 -22.34 -9.43
N ASN A 260 -42.11 -21.92 -10.26
CA ASN A 260 -43.32 -21.29 -9.72
C ASN A 260 -44.14 -22.33 -8.92
N PRO A 261 -44.61 -21.98 -7.69
CA PRO A 261 -45.60 -22.78 -6.97
C PRO A 261 -46.99 -22.75 -7.61
#